data_AF-A0A0F9BZB8-F1
#
_entry.id   AF-A0A0F9BZB8-F1
#
_cell.length_a   1.000
_cell.length_b   1.000
_cell.length_c   1.000
_cell.angle_alpha   90.00
_cell.angle_beta   90.00
_cell.angle_gamma   90.00
#
_symmetry.space_group_name_H-M   'P 1'
#
loop_
_entity.id
_entity.type
_entity.pdbx_description
1 polymer ?
#
loop_
_entity_poly.entity_id
_entity_poly.type
_entity_poly.pdbx_seq_one_letter_code
_entity_poly.pdbx_strand_id
1 'polypeptide(L)'
;MALSDYLTGEEWDACYYVAMVANRGQNLGDAMHVTIEVLLAGGYKFSGLDEYGDKLQQVGDGVNAPKMCIFLGNPYKVDQLALVENGRRFLKQHAPTMITETDEEWAGLVAKAKEEKVND
;
A
#
# COMPACT_ATOMS: atom_id res chain seq x y z
N MET A 1 16.97 -9.80 -1.98
CA MET A 1 15.71 -9.76 -1.20
C MET A 1 14.87 -8.61 -1.67
N ALA A 2 13.55 -8.80 -1.71
CA ALA A 2 12.61 -7.85 -2.30
C ALA A 2 12.47 -6.62 -1.40
N LEU A 3 12.09 -5.47 -1.97
CA LEU A 3 11.85 -4.24 -1.20
C LEU A 3 10.72 -4.42 -0.17
N SER A 4 9.74 -5.28 -0.48
CA SER A 4 8.64 -5.65 0.41
C SER A 4 9.08 -6.22 1.76
N ASP A 5 10.26 -6.84 1.85
CA ASP A 5 10.76 -7.47 3.08
C ASP A 5 11.26 -6.41 4.10
N TYR A 6 11.47 -5.18 3.64
CA TYR A 6 11.97 -4.04 4.40
C TYR A 6 10.87 -3.02 4.72
N LEU A 7 9.63 -3.34 4.36
CA LEU A 7 8.45 -2.57 4.72
C LEU A 7 7.67 -3.32 5.80
N THR A 8 7.13 -2.60 6.76
CA THR A 8 6.10 -3.14 7.66
C THR A 8 4.83 -3.47 6.87
N GLY A 9 3.87 -4.14 7.53
CA GLY A 9 2.59 -4.43 6.91
C GLY A 9 1.83 -3.18 6.45
N GLU A 10 1.85 -2.11 7.24
CA GLU A 10 1.14 -0.86 6.95
C GLU A 10 1.85 -0.02 5.88
N GLU A 11 3.18 0.04 5.90
CA GLU A 11 3.98 0.70 4.86
C GLU A 11 3.78 0.02 3.50
N TRP A 12 3.67 -1.32 3.49
CA TRP A 12 3.35 -2.06 2.27
C TRP A 12 1.91 -1.78 1.80
N ASP A 13 0.94 -1.74 2.71
CA ASP A 13 -0.46 -1.42 2.38
C ASP A 13 -0.59 -0.02 1.77
N ALA A 14 0.19 0.96 2.26
CA ALA A 14 0.27 2.29 1.69
C ALA A 14 0.76 2.26 0.23
N CYS A 15 1.83 1.51 -0.05
CA CYS A 15 2.33 1.33 -1.43
C CYS A 15 1.28 0.66 -2.33
N TYR A 16 0.56 -0.34 -1.79
CA TYR A 16 -0.51 -1.03 -2.52
C TYR A 16 -1.68 -0.10 -2.85
N TYR A 17 -2.09 0.75 -1.90
CA TYR A 17 -3.10 1.79 -2.14
C TYR A 17 -2.67 2.71 -3.30
N VAL A 18 -1.42 3.18 -3.30
CA VAL A 18 -0.92 4.07 -4.37
C VAL A 18 -0.94 3.38 -5.72
N ALA A 19 -0.54 2.11 -5.79
CA ALA A 19 -0.59 1.33 -7.03
C ALA A 19 -2.02 1.15 -7.56
N MET A 20 -3.00 0.92 -6.68
CA MET A 20 -4.36 0.54 -7.06
C MET A 20 -5.35 1.70 -7.22
N VAL A 21 -5.09 2.82 -6.54
CA VAL A 21 -6.03 3.95 -6.43
C VAL A 21 -5.40 5.23 -6.94
N ALA A 22 -4.37 5.74 -6.27
CA ALA A 22 -3.81 7.07 -6.56
C ALA A 22 -3.13 7.15 -7.94
N ASN A 23 -2.39 6.10 -8.33
CA ASN A 23 -1.66 6.01 -9.60
C ASN A 23 -2.08 4.77 -10.40
N ARG A 24 -3.39 4.62 -10.64
CA ARG A 24 -3.92 3.51 -11.46
C ARG A 24 -3.16 3.35 -12.78
N GLY A 25 -2.51 2.20 -12.95
CA GLY A 25 -1.79 1.82 -14.17
C GLY A 25 -0.27 1.78 -14.04
N GLN A 26 0.31 2.22 -12.93
CA GLN A 26 1.72 1.97 -12.62
C GLN A 26 1.91 0.56 -12.03
N ASN A 27 3.09 -0.04 -12.28
CA ASN A 27 3.43 -1.29 -11.64
C ASN A 27 3.70 -1.06 -10.13
N LEU A 28 3.55 -2.11 -9.31
CA LEU A 28 3.71 -1.98 -7.86
C LEU A 28 5.12 -1.49 -7.45
N GLY A 29 6.16 -1.84 -8.21
CA GLY A 29 7.53 -1.40 -7.92
C GLY A 29 7.67 0.12 -7.99
N ASP A 30 7.16 0.73 -9.06
CA ASP A 30 7.18 2.19 -9.22
C ASP A 30 6.35 2.88 -8.14
N ALA A 31 5.18 2.32 -7.81
CA ALA A 31 4.33 2.83 -6.73
C ALA A 31 5.04 2.76 -5.36
N MET A 32 5.79 1.69 -5.09
CA MET A 32 6.61 1.59 -3.88
C MET A 32 7.66 2.71 -3.82
N HIS A 33 8.42 2.92 -4.89
CA HIS A 33 9.43 3.97 -4.94
C HIS A 33 8.83 5.36 -4.71
N VAL A 34 7.76 5.71 -5.43
CA VAL A 34 7.07 7.01 -5.26
C VAL A 34 6.55 7.18 -3.83
N THR A 35 5.96 6.14 -3.25
CA THR A 35 5.41 6.20 -1.89
C THR A 35 6.51 6.40 -0.85
N ILE A 36 7.63 5.68 -0.99
CA ILE A 36 8.80 5.80 -0.10
C ILE A 36 9.41 7.20 -0.20
N GLU A 37 9.64 7.71 -1.41
CA GLU A 37 10.22 9.03 -1.64
C GLU A 37 9.35 10.13 -1.01
N VAL A 38 8.03 10.09 -1.20
CA VAL A 38 7.12 11.10 -0.63
C VAL A 38 7.10 11.01 0.90
N LEU A 39 7.05 9.81 1.47
CA LEU A 39 7.06 9.62 2.92
C LEU A 39 8.36 10.11 3.55
N LEU A 40 9.52 9.78 2.96
CA LEU A 40 10.83 10.26 3.41
C LEU A 40 10.94 11.78 3.31
N ALA A 41 10.50 12.38 2.19
CA ALA A 41 10.47 13.83 2.02
C ALA A 41 9.54 14.52 3.04
N GLY A 42 8.48 13.83 3.47
CA GLY A 42 7.58 14.25 4.56
C GLY A 42 8.15 14.03 5.98
N GLY A 43 9.35 13.47 6.11
CA GLY A 43 10.01 13.20 7.38
C GLY A 43 9.55 11.93 8.09
N TYR A 44 8.78 11.07 7.42
CA TYR A 44 8.44 9.75 7.95
C TYR A 44 9.70 8.87 8.01
N LYS A 45 9.86 8.12 9.09
CA LYS A 45 11.00 7.22 9.30
C LYS A 45 10.52 5.78 9.16
N PHE A 46 10.97 5.13 8.08
CA PHE A 46 10.71 3.71 7.86
C PHE A 46 11.42 2.85 8.89
N SER A 47 10.78 1.74 9.27
CA SER A 47 11.39 0.81 10.22
C SER A 47 12.52 -0.01 9.58
N GLY A 48 12.42 -0.30 8.28
CA GLY A 48 13.37 -1.17 7.56
C GLY A 48 14.22 -0.47 6.50
N LEU A 49 14.01 0.83 6.26
CA LEU A 49 14.77 1.63 5.31
C LEU A 49 15.53 2.75 6.03
N ASP A 50 16.61 3.23 5.43
CA ASP A 50 17.31 4.42 5.89
C ASP A 50 16.69 5.72 5.33
N GLU A 51 17.35 6.85 5.61
CA GLU A 51 16.89 8.18 5.20
C GLU A 51 16.93 8.42 3.68
N TYR A 52 17.62 7.56 2.92
CA TYR A 52 17.69 7.60 1.46
C TYR A 52 16.74 6.60 0.79
N GLY A 53 16.03 5.79 1.59
CA GLY A 53 15.17 4.71 1.10
C GLY A 53 15.93 3.42 0.80
N ASP A 54 17.21 3.35 1.19
CA ASP A 54 18.01 2.14 1.05
C ASP A 54 17.68 1.13 2.15
N LYS A 55 17.93 -0.14 1.85
CA LYS A 55 17.60 -1.28 2.71
C LYS A 55 18.49 -1.29 3.96
N LEU A 56 17.89 -1.05 5.12
CA LEU A 56 18.60 -1.03 6.41
C LEU A 56 18.45 -2.35 7.16
N GLN A 57 17.22 -2.75 7.45
CA GLN A 57 16.92 -3.98 8.18
C GLN A 57 15.60 -4.60 7.72
N GLN A 58 15.53 -5.92 7.73
CA GLN A 58 14.26 -6.59 7.45
C GLN A 58 13.32 -6.42 8.63
N VAL A 59 12.11 -5.97 8.33
CA VAL A 59 11.04 -5.76 9.32
C VAL A 59 9.77 -6.53 8.97
N GLY A 60 9.70 -7.05 7.74
CA GLY A 60 8.52 -7.69 7.21
C GLY A 60 8.40 -9.18 7.47
N ASP A 61 9.34 -9.85 8.16
CA ASP A 61 9.44 -11.30 8.47
C ASP A 61 8.30 -12.20 7.92
N GLY A 62 8.21 -12.32 6.58
CA GLY A 62 7.17 -13.09 5.89
C GLY A 62 5.74 -12.50 5.88
N VAL A 63 5.43 -11.45 6.64
CA VAL A 63 4.13 -10.75 6.70
C VAL A 63 3.65 -10.27 5.33
N ASN A 64 4.56 -9.77 4.49
CA ASN A 64 4.21 -9.25 3.17
C ASN A 64 4.19 -10.33 2.07
N ALA A 65 4.70 -11.54 2.35
CA ALA A 65 4.77 -12.61 1.35
C ALA A 65 3.38 -13.05 0.85
N PRO A 66 2.36 -13.30 1.71
CA PRO A 66 1.01 -13.59 1.24
C PRO A 66 0.40 -12.45 0.41
N LYS A 67 0.68 -11.18 0.76
CA LYS A 67 0.17 -10.00 0.06
C LYS A 67 0.73 -9.89 -1.35
N MET A 68 2.02 -10.19 -1.53
CA MET A 68 2.64 -10.23 -2.86
C MET A 68 2.01 -11.28 -3.78
N CYS A 69 1.44 -12.36 -3.24
CA CYS A 69 0.79 -13.38 -4.05
C CYS A 69 -0.58 -12.97 -4.59
N ILE A 70 -1.11 -11.78 -4.25
CA ILE A 70 -2.29 -11.21 -4.90
C ILE A 70 -2.08 -11.16 -6.42
N PHE A 71 -0.88 -10.79 -6.88
CA PHE A 71 -0.54 -10.71 -8.30
C PHE A 71 -0.41 -12.08 -9.00
N LEU A 72 -0.43 -13.17 -8.22
CA LEU A 72 -0.40 -14.55 -8.71
C LEU A 72 -1.77 -15.24 -8.63
N GLY A 73 -2.86 -14.46 -8.62
CA GLY A 73 -4.23 -14.98 -8.51
C GLY A 73 -4.76 -15.10 -7.09
N ASN A 74 -4.12 -14.44 -6.12
CA ASN A 74 -4.55 -14.36 -4.72
C ASN A 74 -4.84 -15.73 -4.04
N PRO A 75 -3.91 -16.71 -4.07
CA PRO A 75 -4.13 -18.05 -3.54
C PRO A 75 -4.34 -18.06 -2.01
N TYR A 76 -3.85 -17.04 -1.30
CA TYR A 76 -4.02 -16.89 0.15
C TYR A 76 -5.30 -16.15 0.55
N LYS A 77 -6.18 -15.79 -0.41
CA LYS A 77 -7.44 -15.07 -0.17
C LYS A 77 -7.24 -13.79 0.66
N VAL A 78 -6.17 -13.05 0.37
CA VAL A 78 -5.90 -11.77 1.03
C VAL A 78 -7.03 -10.80 0.70
N ASP A 79 -7.56 -10.12 1.72
CA ASP A 79 -8.61 -9.12 1.53
C ASP A 79 -8.02 -7.83 0.97
N GLN A 80 -8.06 -7.70 -0.35
CA GLN A 80 -7.54 -6.53 -1.06
C GLN A 80 -8.21 -5.23 -0.65
N LEU A 81 -9.50 -5.27 -0.26
CA LEU A 81 -10.20 -4.06 0.19
C LEU A 81 -9.61 -3.57 1.52
N ALA A 82 -9.35 -4.48 2.45
CA ALA A 82 -8.72 -4.16 3.72
C ALA A 82 -7.30 -3.57 3.52
N LEU A 83 -6.52 -4.09 2.58
CA LEU A 83 -5.20 -3.54 2.26
C LEU A 83 -5.30 -2.09 1.77
N VAL A 84 -6.22 -1.81 0.83
CA VAL A 84 -6.39 -0.46 0.31
C VAL A 84 -6.93 0.48 1.39
N GLU A 85 -7.88 0.04 2.23
CA GLU A 85 -8.39 0.83 3.37
C GLU A 85 -7.30 1.15 4.41
N ASN A 86 -6.45 0.17 4.74
CA ASN A 86 -5.33 0.37 5.66
C ASN A 86 -4.29 1.33 5.07
N GLY A 87 -3.91 1.14 3.81
CA GLY A 87 -2.97 2.00 3.11
C GLY A 87 -3.46 3.44 3.03
N ARG A 88 -4.73 3.64 2.70
CA ARG A 88 -5.37 4.96 2.71
C ARG A 88 -5.29 5.61 4.09
N ARG A 89 -5.62 4.86 5.16
CA ARG A 89 -5.58 5.36 6.53
C ARG A 89 -4.18 5.80 6.93
N PHE A 90 -3.18 4.99 6.61
CA PHE A 90 -1.77 5.30 6.86
C PHE A 90 -1.35 6.58 6.13
N LEU A 91 -1.64 6.69 4.84
CA LEU A 91 -1.28 7.86 4.04
C LEU A 91 -2.02 9.13 4.47
N LYS A 92 -3.28 9.05 4.91
CA LYS A 92 -3.97 10.21 5.51
C LYS A 92 -3.22 10.79 6.72
N GLN A 93 -2.50 9.96 7.47
CA GLN A 93 -1.76 10.38 8.66
C GLN A 93 -0.36 10.90 8.30
N HIS A 94 0.33 10.26 7.37
CA HIS A 94 1.76 10.49 7.13
C HIS A 94 2.08 11.23 5.83
N ALA A 95 1.23 11.14 4.81
CA ALA A 95 1.40 11.80 3.52
C ALA A 95 0.04 12.12 2.87
N PRO A 96 -0.78 13.01 3.48
CA PRO A 96 -2.15 13.26 3.02
C PRO A 96 -2.21 13.82 1.59
N THR A 97 -1.12 14.40 1.08
CA THR A 97 -0.99 14.86 -0.30
C THR A 97 -1.03 13.73 -1.34
N MET A 98 -0.83 12.48 -0.92
CA MET A 98 -0.95 11.30 -1.80
C MET A 98 -2.40 10.79 -1.93
N ILE A 99 -3.33 11.33 -1.15
CA ILE A 99 -4.75 10.97 -1.23
C ILE A 99 -5.40 11.89 -2.26
N THR A 100 -5.78 11.31 -3.40
CA THR A 100 -6.35 12.07 -4.53
C THR A 100 -7.86 12.24 -4.43
N GLU A 101 -8.53 11.32 -3.76
CA GLU A 101 -9.98 11.28 -3.59
C GLU A 101 -10.43 11.85 -2.25
N THR A 102 -11.61 12.47 -2.26
CA THR A 102 -12.32 12.88 -1.05
C THR A 102 -12.82 11.68 -0.25
N ASP A 103 -13.18 11.91 1.01
CA ASP A 103 -13.79 10.87 1.85
C ASP A 103 -15.16 10.39 1.32
N GLU A 104 -15.90 11.27 0.63
CA GLU A 104 -17.19 10.94 -0.01
C GLU A 104 -17.00 10.04 -1.24
N GLU A 105 -16.06 10.40 -2.13
CA GLU A 105 -15.70 9.57 -3.28
C GLU A 105 -15.18 8.20 -2.84
N TRP A 106 -14.36 8.17 -1.79
CA TRP A 106 -13.88 6.93 -1.18
C TRP A 106 -15.04 6.05 -0.67
N ALA A 107 -15.98 6.63 0.07
CA ALA A 107 -17.14 5.89 0.57
C ALA A 107 -17.97 5.28 -0.57
N GLY A 108 -18.14 6.01 -1.68
CA GLY A 108 -18.81 5.51 -2.89
C GLY A 108 -18.06 4.34 -3.53
N LEU A 109 -16.73 4.42 -3.66
CA LEU A 109 -15.90 3.34 -4.20
C LEU A 109 -15.98 2.07 -3.34
N VAL A 110 -15.93 2.21 -2.02
CA VAL A 110 -16.02 1.09 -1.08
C VAL A 110 -17.40 0.43 -1.14
N ALA A 111 -18.48 1.21 -1.20
CA ALA A 111 -19.84 0.67 -1.32
C ALA A 111 -19.98 -0.17 -2.59
N LYS A 112 -19.55 0.37 -3.74
CA LYS A 112 -19.58 -0.34 -5.02
C LYS A 112 -18.76 -1.62 -5.01
N ALA A 113 -17.54 -1.59 -4.46
CA ALA A 113 -16.68 -2.78 -4.39
C ALA A 113 -17.27 -3.88 -3.50
N LYS A 114 -18.02 -3.52 -2.45
CA LYS A 114 -18.72 -4.48 -1.59
C LYS A 114 -19.92 -5.10 -2.31
N GLU A 115 -20.65 -4.34 -3.11
CA GLU A 115 -21.76 -4.85 -3.93
C GLU A 115 -21.28 -5.83 -5.00
N GLU A 116 -20.15 -5.53 -5.66
CA GLU A 116 -19.56 -6.42 -6.67
C GLU A 116 -19.09 -7.76 -6.05
N LYS A 117 -18.50 -7.75 -4.85
CA LYS A 117 -18.13 -8.97 -4.11
C LYS A 117 -19.31 -9.86 -3.68
N VAL A 118 -20.53 -9.33 -3.61
CA VAL A 118 -21.73 -10.11 -3.25
C VAL A 118 -22.30 -10.85 -4.46
N ASN A 119 -21.94 -10.41 -5.67
CA ASN A 119 -22.47 -10.96 -6.92
C ASN A 119 -21.52 -11.95 -7.62
N ASP A 120 -20.31 -12.15 -7.10
CA ASP A 120 -19.31 -13.16 -7.50
C ASP A 120 -19.35 -14.41 -6.60
#